data_AF-A0A381Z814-F1
#
_entry.id   AF-A0A381Z814-F1
#
_cell.length_a   1.000
_cell.length_b   1.000
_cell.length_c   1.000
_cell.angle_alpha   90.00
_cell.angle_beta   90.00
_cell.angle_gamma   90.00
#
_symmetry.space_group_name_H-M   'P 1'
#
loop_
_entity.id
_entity.type
_entity.pdbx_description
1 polymer ?
#
loop_
_entity_poly.entity_id
_entity_poly.type
_entity_poly.pdbx_seq_one_letter_code
_entity_poly.pdbx_strand_id
1 'polypeptide(L)'
;VWALFLAFLFLQVGNGLQRILLPIRAESEGFSAGAMGAVMAVHFAGYLLGAKAISRALSAVGHIRVFAALASTASAAVLINAVLVLPVTWAVVYFVSGVCNAGVLVILESWLNDRATNETRGSILGAYMMVMMGGTAVGQLLL
;
A
#
# COMPACT_ATOMS: atom_id res chain seq x y z
N VAL A 1 -4.36 -16.49 -10.13
CA VAL A 1 -3.07 -15.97 -9.63
C VAL A 1 -2.62 -14.77 -10.45
N TRP A 2 -2.61 -14.84 -11.79
CA TRP A 2 -2.26 -13.70 -12.64
C TRP A 2 -3.10 -12.42 -12.43
N ALA A 3 -4.41 -12.54 -12.22
CA ALA A 3 -5.26 -11.38 -11.91
C ALA A 3 -4.85 -10.67 -10.60
N LEU A 4 -4.39 -11.42 -9.59
CA LEU A 4 -3.87 -10.85 -8.34
C LEU A 4 -2.56 -10.11 -8.58
N PHE A 5 -1.64 -10.70 -9.35
CA PHE A 5 -0.39 -10.05 -9.71
C PHE A 5 -0.61 -8.76 -10.50
N LEU A 6 -1.58 -8.76 -11.43
CA LEU A 6 -1.91 -7.57 -12.20
C LEU A 6 -2.52 -6.47 -11.32
N ALA A 7 -3.47 -6.82 -10.44
CA ALA A 7 -4.05 -5.87 -9.50
C ALA A 7 -3.00 -5.31 -8.54
N PHE A 8 -2.11 -6.17 -8.03
CA PHE A 8 -1.00 -5.75 -7.18
C PHE A 8 0.00 -4.87 -7.93
N LEU A 9 0.32 -5.19 -9.19
CA LEU A 9 1.18 -4.36 -10.03
C LEU A 9 0.62 -2.94 -10.14
N PHE A 10 -0.66 -2.78 -10.48
CA PHE A 10 -1.29 -1.46 -10.56
C PHE A 10 -1.26 -0.72 -9.21
N LEU A 11 -1.49 -1.43 -8.10
CA LEU A 11 -1.42 -0.85 -6.77
C LEU A 11 0.00 -0.38 -6.42
N GLN A 12 1.02 -1.12 -6.83
CA GLN A 12 2.43 -0.77 -6.64
C GLN A 12 2.87 0.40 -7.51
N VAL A 13 2.37 0.49 -8.75
CA VAL A 13 2.56 1.67 -9.62
C VAL A 13 1.97 2.92 -8.95
N GLY A 14 0.74 2.83 -8.45
CA GLY A 14 0.12 3.93 -7.71
C GLY A 14 0.92 4.34 -6.46
N ASN A 15 1.39 3.36 -5.68
CA ASN A 15 2.23 3.62 -4.51
C ASN A 15 3.57 4.28 -4.87
N GLY A 16 4.20 3.83 -5.96
CA GLY A 16 5.45 4.40 -6.47
C GLY A 16 5.29 5.88 -6.84
N LEU A 17 4.21 6.20 -7.56
CA LEU A 17 3.87 7.57 -7.96
C LEU A 17 3.63 8.46 -6.73
N GLN A 18 2.80 7.99 -5.78
CA GLN A 18 2.48 8.75 -4.57
C GLN A 18 3.69 9.03 -3.69
N ARG A 19 4.67 8.12 -3.65
CA ARG A 19 5.87 8.25 -2.81
C ARG A 19 6.65 9.52 -3.09
N ILE A 20 6.66 9.98 -4.34
CA ILE A 20 7.39 11.17 -4.78
C ILE A 20 6.44 12.36 -4.92
N LEU A 21 5.24 12.17 -5.46
CA LEU A 21 4.30 13.25 -5.72
C LEU A 21 3.84 13.95 -4.43
N LEU A 22 3.60 13.20 -3.35
CA LEU A 22 3.03 13.75 -2.12
C LEU A 22 4.01 14.66 -1.35
N PRO A 23 5.29 14.31 -1.16
CA PRO A 23 6.28 15.23 -0.59
C PRO A 23 6.43 16.53 -1.39
N ILE A 24 6.50 16.45 -2.73
CA ILE A 24 6.61 17.63 -3.61
C ILE A 24 5.38 18.52 -3.46
N ARG A 25 4.19 17.92 -3.45
CA ARG A 25 2.94 18.68 -3.26
C ARG A 25 2.90 19.32 -1.87
N ALA A 26 3.29 18.60 -0.81
CA ALA A 26 3.33 19.15 0.53
C ALA A 26 4.25 20.37 0.64
N GLU A 27 5.43 20.31 0.01
CA GLU A 27 6.35 21.44 -0.07
C GLU A 27 5.71 22.64 -0.78
N SER A 28 5.04 22.41 -1.92
CA SER A 28 4.35 23.48 -2.66
C SER A 28 3.17 24.10 -1.91
N GLU A 29 2.55 23.34 -1.00
CA GLU A 29 1.43 23.77 -0.16
C GLU A 29 1.93 24.38 1.18
N GLY A 30 3.25 24.53 1.35
CA GLY A 30 3.87 25.20 2.49
C GLY A 30 3.97 24.34 3.76
N PHE A 31 3.87 23.01 3.66
CA PHE A 31 4.02 22.15 4.82
C PHE A 31 5.47 22.18 5.30
N SER A 32 5.67 22.34 6.61
CA SER A 32 7.01 22.26 7.18
C SER A 32 7.55 20.83 7.10
N ALA A 33 8.87 20.70 7.02
CA ALA A 33 9.54 19.40 7.05
C ALA A 33 9.17 18.58 8.31
N GLY A 34 9.00 19.26 9.46
CA GLY A 34 8.56 18.62 10.71
C GLY A 34 7.12 18.09 10.63
N ALA A 35 6.21 18.84 10.01
CA ALA A 35 4.82 18.38 9.81
C ALA A 35 4.75 17.15 8.89
N MET A 36 5.50 17.17 7.78
CA MET A 36 5.58 15.99 6.90
C MET A 36 6.26 14.80 7.55
N GLY A 37 7.30 15.03 8.36
CA GLY A 37 7.91 13.98 9.19
C GLY A 37 6.90 13.32 10.13
N ALA A 38 6.03 14.10 10.78
CA ALA A 38 4.97 13.57 11.63
C ALA A 38 3.92 12.77 10.85
N VAL A 39 3.49 13.25 9.68
CA VAL A 39 2.57 12.52 8.78
C VAL A 39 3.17 11.17 8.35
N MET A 40 4.45 11.15 8.00
CA MET A 40 5.16 9.93 7.64
C MET A 40 5.32 8.97 8.83
N ALA A 41 5.51 9.46 10.05
CA ALA A 41 5.55 8.61 11.24
C ALA A 41 4.19 7.91 11.49
N VAL A 42 3.08 8.64 11.28
CA VAL A 42 1.72 8.11 11.40
C VAL A 42 1.46 6.99 10.39
N HIS A 43 2.08 7.04 9.20
CA HIS A 43 2.02 5.94 8.23
C HIS A 43 2.55 4.63 8.81
N PHE A 44 3.72 4.65 9.45
CA PHE A 44 4.31 3.45 10.06
C PHE A 44 3.49 2.95 11.26
N ALA A 45 2.86 3.86 12.02
CA ALA A 45 1.92 3.47 13.06
C ALA A 45 0.71 2.71 12.48
N GLY A 46 0.12 3.21 11.39
CA GLY A 46 -0.93 2.53 10.65
C GLY A 46 -0.47 1.18 10.11
N TYR A 47 0.74 1.11 9.56
CA TYR A 47 1.33 -0.13 9.05
C TYR A 47 1.43 -1.21 10.14
N LEU A 48 1.95 -0.85 11.32
CA LEU A 48 2.11 -1.76 12.45
C LEU A 48 0.77 -2.30 12.95
N LEU A 49 -0.22 -1.40 13.10
CA LEU A 49 -1.56 -1.78 13.55
C LEU A 49 -2.30 -2.63 12.50
N GLY A 50 -2.16 -2.26 11.23
CA GLY A 50 -2.75 -2.95 10.09
C GLY A 50 -2.25 -4.38 9.96
N ALA A 51 -0.95 -4.62 10.10
CA ALA A 51 -0.37 -5.96 9.99
C ALA A 51 -1.03 -6.97 10.94
N LYS A 52 -1.37 -6.57 12.17
CA LYS A 52 -2.04 -7.44 13.15
C LYS A 52 -3.54 -7.57 12.89
N ALA A 53 -4.21 -6.46 12.55
CA ALA A 53 -5.65 -6.44 12.33
C ALA A 53 -6.06 -7.24 11.09
N ILE A 54 -5.29 -7.11 10.00
CA ILE A 54 -5.61 -7.74 8.72
C ILE A 54 -5.42 -9.25 8.75
N SER A 55 -4.44 -9.77 9.48
CA SER A 55 -4.29 -11.21 9.69
C SER A 55 -5.54 -11.86 10.33
N ARG A 56 -6.24 -11.14 11.22
CA ARG A 56 -7.51 -11.61 11.78
C ARG A 56 -8.68 -11.48 10.81
N ALA A 57 -8.72 -10.42 10.00
CA ALA A 57 -9.76 -10.24 8.99
C ALA A 57 -9.67 -11.30 7.88
N LEU A 58 -8.44 -11.69 7.52
CA LEU A 58 -8.13 -12.71 6.55
C LEU A 58 -8.75 -14.07 6.90
N SER A 59 -8.59 -14.52 8.15
CA SER A 59 -9.12 -15.80 8.61
C SER A 59 -10.66 -15.84 8.66
N ALA A 60 -11.32 -14.69 8.74
CA ALA A 60 -12.78 -14.59 8.83
C ALA A 60 -13.49 -14.48 7.47
N VAL A 61 -12.90 -13.77 6.50
CA VAL A 61 -13.62 -13.32 5.28
C VAL A 61 -12.94 -13.72 3.96
N GLY A 62 -11.68 -14.17 4.02
CA GLY A 62 -10.90 -14.66 2.87
C GLY A 62 -10.15 -13.58 2.07
N HIS A 63 -9.09 -13.99 1.38
CA HIS A 63 -8.10 -13.10 0.72
C HIS A 63 -8.69 -12.09 -0.26
N ILE A 64 -9.57 -12.53 -1.16
CA ILE A 64 -10.08 -11.70 -2.26
C ILE A 64 -10.92 -10.52 -1.74
N ARG A 65 -11.80 -10.78 -0.78
CA ARG A 65 -12.72 -9.76 -0.24
C ARG A 65 -11.95 -8.70 0.55
N VAL A 66 -10.98 -9.12 1.37
CA VAL A 66 -10.14 -8.19 2.14
C VAL A 66 -9.25 -7.38 1.18
N PHE A 67 -8.65 -8.00 0.17
CA PHE A 67 -7.83 -7.29 -0.82
C PHE A 67 -8.62 -6.21 -1.55
N ALA A 68 -9.81 -6.54 -2.05
CA ALA A 68 -10.67 -5.59 -2.75
C ALA A 68 -11.04 -4.41 -1.84
N ALA A 69 -11.41 -4.67 -0.57
CA ALA A 69 -11.75 -3.63 0.39
C ALA A 69 -10.56 -2.69 0.68
N LEU A 70 -9.36 -3.24 0.87
CA LEU A 70 -8.16 -2.44 1.10
C LEU A 70 -7.76 -1.63 -0.14
N ALA A 71 -7.83 -2.23 -1.34
CA ALA A 71 -7.55 -1.53 -2.58
C ALA A 71 -8.51 -0.35 -2.80
N SER A 72 -9.81 -0.56 -2.62
CA SER A 72 -10.82 0.50 -2.71
C SER A 72 -10.61 1.59 -1.65
N THR A 73 -10.26 1.20 -0.42
CA THR A 73 -9.99 2.16 0.67
C THR A 73 -8.75 3.00 0.37
N ALA A 74 -7.68 2.38 -0.14
CA ALA A 74 -6.48 3.08 -0.57
C ALA A 74 -6.79 4.09 -1.69
N SER A 75 -7.56 3.69 -2.71
CA SER A 75 -7.99 4.60 -3.78
C SER A 75 -8.81 5.79 -3.27
N ALA A 76 -9.76 5.55 -2.36
CA ALA A 76 -10.54 6.64 -1.76
C ALA A 76 -9.66 7.58 -0.93
N ALA A 77 -8.69 7.04 -0.18
CA ALA A 77 -7.75 7.84 0.61
C ALA A 77 -6.91 8.78 -0.27
N VAL A 78 -6.48 8.33 -1.45
CA VAL A 78 -5.78 9.18 -2.44
C VAL A 78 -6.66 10.35 -2.90
N LEU A 79 -7.93 10.09 -3.21
CA LEU A 79 -8.87 11.13 -3.63
C LEU A 79 -9.12 12.16 -2.54
N ILE A 80 -9.27 11.71 -1.29
CA ILE A 80 -9.42 12.59 -0.12
C ILE A 80 -8.19 13.49 0.03
N ASN A 81 -7.00 12.93 -0.09
CA ASN A 81 -5.74 13.70 -0.03
C ASN A 81 -5.66 14.76 -1.13
N ALA A 82 -6.17 14.46 -2.32
CA ALA A 82 -6.15 15.38 -3.44
C ALA A 82 -7.05 16.61 -3.25
N VAL A 83 -8.15 16.47 -2.50
CA VAL A 83 -9.15 17.53 -2.26
C VAL A 83 -8.86 18.30 -0.97
N LEU A 84 -8.45 17.61 0.10
CA LEU A 84 -8.27 18.20 1.42
C LEU A 84 -6.79 18.37 1.76
N VAL A 85 -6.28 19.59 1.57
CA VAL A 85 -4.88 19.94 1.81
C VAL A 85 -4.69 20.50 3.23
N LEU A 86 -4.79 19.62 4.22
CA LEU A 86 -4.57 19.95 5.64
C LEU A 86 -3.67 18.90 6.28
N PRO A 87 -2.69 19.27 7.13
CA PRO A 87 -1.76 18.32 7.75
C PRO A 87 -2.45 17.19 8.52
N VAL A 88 -3.53 17.50 9.24
CA VAL A 88 -4.31 16.50 10.00
C VAL A 88 -4.98 15.51 9.07
N THR A 89 -5.59 15.99 7.99
CA THR A 89 -6.25 15.12 7.00
C THR A 89 -5.24 14.21 6.32
N TRP A 90 -4.05 14.73 6.02
CA TRP A 90 -2.95 13.96 5.45
C TRP A 90 -2.45 12.92 6.43
N ALA A 91 -2.32 13.24 7.73
CA ALA A 91 -1.96 12.25 8.74
C ALA A 91 -2.97 11.09 8.79
N VAL A 92 -4.28 11.37 8.76
CA VAL A 92 -5.32 10.34 8.71
C VAL A 92 -5.23 9.50 7.44
N VAL A 93 -5.08 10.14 6.28
CA VAL A 93 -4.91 9.42 5.01
C VAL A 93 -3.67 8.53 5.05
N TYR A 94 -2.53 9.03 5.52
CA TYR A 94 -1.29 8.26 5.60
C TYR A 94 -1.37 7.10 6.59
N PHE A 95 -2.10 7.28 7.71
CA PHE A 95 -2.42 6.19 8.62
C PHE A 95 -3.17 5.07 7.89
N VAL A 96 -4.25 5.42 7.19
CA VAL A 96 -5.07 4.47 6.44
C VAL A 96 -4.25 3.81 5.32
N SER A 97 -3.45 4.57 4.59
CA SER A 97 -2.54 4.04 3.58
C SER A 97 -1.53 3.05 4.17
N GLY A 98 -1.02 3.32 5.38
CA GLY A 98 -0.15 2.40 6.12
C GLY A 98 -0.86 1.08 6.41
N VAL A 99 -2.09 1.14 6.93
CA VAL A 99 -2.93 -0.05 7.18
C VAL A 99 -3.17 -0.85 5.89
N CYS A 100 -3.53 -0.16 4.80
CA CYS A 100 -3.78 -0.80 3.51
C CYS A 100 -2.53 -1.46 2.94
N ASN A 101 -1.37 -0.79 3.00
CA ASN A 101 -0.12 -1.31 2.48
C ASN A 101 0.33 -2.57 3.24
N ALA A 102 0.30 -2.53 4.58
CA ALA A 102 0.57 -3.69 5.41
C ALA A 102 -0.40 -4.84 5.09
N GLY A 103 -1.69 -4.54 4.98
CA GLY A 103 -2.70 -5.54 4.69
C GLY A 103 -2.53 -6.21 3.33
N VAL A 104 -2.24 -5.45 2.28
CA VAL A 104 -1.99 -5.98 0.94
C VAL A 104 -0.79 -6.95 0.94
N LEU A 105 0.30 -6.59 1.62
CA LEU A 105 1.48 -7.45 1.73
C LEU A 105 1.16 -8.74 2.48
N VAL A 106 0.49 -8.67 3.63
CA VAL A 106 0.07 -9.85 4.40
C VAL A 106 -0.85 -10.76 3.57
N ILE A 107 -1.81 -10.19 2.84
CA ILE A 107 -2.72 -10.96 1.99
C ILE A 107 -1.96 -11.66 0.88
N LEU A 108 -1.04 -10.97 0.21
CA LEU A 108 -0.23 -11.54 -0.86
C LEU A 108 0.67 -12.65 -0.34
N GLU A 109 1.41 -12.41 0.74
CA GLU A 109 2.29 -13.42 1.31
C GLU A 109 1.51 -14.65 1.76
N SER A 110 0.38 -14.47 2.45
CA SER A 110 -0.46 -15.60 2.88
C SER A 110 -1.03 -16.37 1.68
N TRP A 111 -1.56 -15.67 0.68
CA TRP A 111 -2.18 -16.31 -0.48
C TRP A 111 -1.13 -17.01 -1.38
N LEU A 112 0.04 -16.40 -1.56
CA LEU A 112 1.14 -17.00 -2.32
C LEU A 112 1.71 -18.22 -1.60
N ASN A 113 1.85 -18.16 -0.27
CA ASN A 113 2.28 -19.33 0.51
C ASN A 113 1.24 -20.47 0.43
N ASP A 114 -0.06 -20.18 0.51
CA ASP A 114 -1.12 -21.21 0.37
C ASP A 114 -1.13 -21.88 -1.01
N ARG A 115 -0.65 -21.18 -2.05
CA ARG A 115 -0.60 -21.66 -3.43
C ARG A 115 0.74 -22.31 -3.80
N ALA A 116 1.79 -22.07 -3.02
CA ALA A 116 3.14 -22.52 -3.34
C ALA A 116 3.42 -23.92 -2.80
N THR A 117 4.10 -24.74 -3.60
CA THR A 117 4.74 -25.98 -3.14
C THR A 117 6.19 -25.72 -2.77
N ASN A 118 6.83 -26.60 -1.99
CA ASN A 118 8.25 -26.43 -1.63
C ASN A 118 9.18 -26.22 -2.84
N GLU A 119 8.85 -26.83 -3.97
CA GLU A 119 9.61 -26.72 -5.22
C GLU A 119 9.37 -25.39 -5.96
N THR A 120 8.15 -24.83 -5.87
CA THR A 120 7.74 -23.64 -6.64
C THR A 120 7.79 -22.35 -5.84
N ARG A 121 7.94 -22.43 -4.51
CA ARG A 121 7.91 -21.30 -3.58
C ARG A 121 8.90 -20.19 -3.94
N GLY A 122 10.14 -20.56 -4.27
CA GLY A 122 11.17 -19.60 -4.65
C GLY A 122 10.82 -18.82 -5.92
N SER A 123 10.30 -19.50 -6.95
CA SER A 123 9.91 -18.87 -8.21
C SER A 123 8.72 -17.93 -8.03
N ILE A 124 7.70 -18.35 -7.28
CA ILE A 124 6.49 -17.54 -7.03
C ILE A 124 6.83 -16.29 -6.20
N LEU A 125 7.63 -16.42 -5.14
CA LEU A 125 8.07 -15.29 -4.33
C LEU A 125 9.00 -14.35 -5.11
N GLY A 126 9.86 -14.89 -5.98
CA GLY A 126 10.69 -14.09 -6.89
C GLY A 126 9.85 -13.26 -7.86
N ALA A 127 8.86 -13.85 -8.51
CA ALA A 127 7.93 -13.13 -9.38
C ALA A 127 7.17 -12.03 -8.62
N TYR A 128 6.75 -12.31 -7.38
CA TYR A 128 6.16 -11.33 -6.49
C TYR A 128 7.08 -10.14 -6.20
N MET A 129 8.33 -10.39 -5.84
CA MET A 129 9.29 -9.30 -5.60
C MET A 129 9.55 -8.49 -6.88
N MET A 130 9.64 -9.14 -8.04
CA MET A 130 9.79 -8.43 -9.32
C MET A 130 8.60 -7.52 -9.60
N VAL A 131 7.37 -7.99 -9.40
CA VAL A 131 6.16 -7.16 -9.56
C VAL A 131 6.14 -6.02 -8.54
N MET A 132 6.51 -6.28 -7.29
CA MET A 132 6.52 -5.28 -6.22
C MET A 132 7.50 -4.14 -6.52
N MET A 133 8.76 -4.50 -6.81
CA MET A 133 9.83 -3.54 -7.07
C MET A 133 9.65 -2.88 -8.43
N GLY A 134 9.34 -3.66 -9.48
CA GLY A 134 9.12 -3.17 -10.83
C GLY A 134 7.93 -2.22 -10.91
N GLY A 135 6.79 -2.56 -10.28
CA GLY A 135 5.64 -1.67 -10.20
C GLY A 135 5.96 -0.36 -9.48
N THR A 136 6.64 -0.43 -8.34
CA THR A 136 7.05 0.77 -7.59
C THR A 136 7.99 1.65 -8.43
N ALA A 137 8.99 1.06 -9.09
CA ALA A 137 9.94 1.78 -9.93
C ALA A 137 9.25 2.45 -11.13
N VAL A 138 8.37 1.72 -11.83
CA VAL A 138 7.56 2.30 -12.92
C VAL A 138 6.71 3.46 -12.40
N GLY A 139 6.06 3.32 -11.25
CA GLY A 139 5.29 4.38 -10.62
C GLY A 139 6.10 5.64 -10.34
N GLN A 140 7.34 5.48 -9.85
CA GLN A 140 8.24 6.59 -9.59
C GLN A 140 8.70 7.32 -10.86
N LEU A 141 8.85 6.60 -11.98
CA LEU A 141 9.26 7.15 -13.27
C LEU A 141 8.15 7.87 -14.04
N LEU A 142 6.90 7.80 -13.57
CA LEU A 142 5.75 8.44 -14.21
C LEU A 142 5.56 9.91 -13.80
N LEU A 143 6.38 10.44 -12.87
CA LEU A 143 6.45 11.86 -12.55
C LEU A 143 7.21 12.64 -13.62
#